data_AF-A0A958U288-F1
#
_entry.id   AF-A0A958U288-F1
#
_cell.length_a   1.000
_cell.length_b   1.000
_cell.length_c   1.000
_cell.angle_alpha   90.00
_cell.angle_beta   90.00
_cell.angle_gamma   90.00
#
_symmetry.space_group_name_H-M   'P 1'
#
loop_
_entity.id
_entity.type
_entity.pdbx_description
1 polymer ?
#
loop_
_entity_poly.entity_id
_entity_poly.type
_entity_poly.pdbx_seq_one_letter_code
_entity_poly.pdbx_strand_id
1 'polypeptide(L)'
;MKLLKSLSILLLGSIVVACSTNPFTGKQTLALVPNSQILPMAFQQYQEFLSENKVVKNTADAQMVKSVGQKIAAAAERYLTANGYAGYLTDYRWEYNLVDSKDVNAWCMPGGKIVVYTGILPITKNEAGLA
;
A
#
# COMPACT_ATOMS: atom_id res chain seq x y z
N MET A 1 32.29 -24.35 -22.73
CA MET A 1 31.57 -23.52 -23.74
C MET A 1 30.07 -23.80 -23.80
N LYS A 2 29.59 -25.07 -23.76
CA LYS A 2 28.15 -25.39 -23.70
C LYS A 2 27.48 -24.91 -22.39
N LEU A 3 28.13 -25.09 -21.24
CA LEU A 3 27.63 -24.61 -19.93
C LEU A 3 27.49 -23.08 -19.85
N LEU A 4 28.46 -22.32 -20.38
CA LEU A 4 28.42 -20.85 -20.42
C LEU A 4 27.27 -20.36 -21.32
N LYS A 5 27.03 -21.01 -22.47
CA LYS A 5 25.89 -20.71 -23.34
C LYS A 5 24.54 -21.04 -22.65
N SER A 6 24.46 -22.16 -21.93
CA SER A 6 23.26 -22.50 -21.13
C SER A 6 23.00 -21.50 -19.99
N LEU A 7 24.06 -21.03 -19.32
CA LEU A 7 23.94 -20.05 -18.24
C LEU A 7 23.50 -18.66 -18.75
N SER A 8 24.02 -18.24 -19.91
CA SER A 8 23.59 -16.99 -20.57
C SER A 8 22.13 -17.05 -21.06
N ILE A 9 21.66 -18.20 -21.55
CA ILE A 9 20.25 -18.38 -21.96
C ILE A 9 19.32 -18.38 -20.74
N LEU A 10 19.75 -18.98 -19.61
CA LEU A 10 18.98 -18.95 -18.36
C LEU A 10 18.85 -17.53 -17.81
N LEU A 11 19.96 -16.78 -17.81
CA LEU A 11 20.00 -15.40 -17.33
C LEU A 11 19.14 -14.47 -18.20
N LEU A 12 19.15 -14.66 -19.53
CA LEU A 12 18.31 -13.91 -20.45
C LEU A 12 16.82 -14.26 -20.30
N GLY A 13 16.50 -15.53 -20.00
CA GLY A 13 15.14 -15.98 -19.69
C GLY A 13 14.57 -15.36 -18.41
N SER A 14 15.39 -15.18 -17.37
CA SER A 14 14.98 -14.56 -16.11
C SER A 14 14.55 -13.10 -16.26
N ILE A 15 15.14 -12.35 -17.20
CA ILE A 15 14.83 -10.94 -17.43
C ILE A 15 13.44 -10.76 -18.05
N VAL A 16 12.96 -11.73 -18.84
CA VAL A 16 11.64 -11.68 -19.49
C VAL A 16 10.49 -11.89 -18.49
N VAL A 17 10.75 -12.56 -17.36
CA VAL A 17 9.73 -12.87 -16.33
C VAL A 17 9.45 -11.68 -15.39
N ALA A 18 10.30 -10.65 -15.39
CA ALA A 18 10.15 -9.50 -14.49
C ALA A 18 9.18 -8.41 -15.01
N CYS A 19 8.65 -8.57 -16.24
CA CYS A 19 7.67 -7.65 -16.82
C CYS A 19 6.27 -8.00 -16.29
N SER A 20 5.68 -7.12 -15.48
CA SER A 20 4.32 -7.29 -14.95
C SER A 20 3.40 -6.16 -15.44
N THR A 21 2.17 -6.53 -15.80
CA THR A 21 1.15 -5.58 -16.25
C THR A 21 0.48 -4.94 -15.04
N ASN A 22 0.54 -3.61 -14.98
CA ASN A 22 -0.12 -2.87 -13.92
C ASN A 22 -1.66 -2.91 -14.10
N PRO A 23 -2.42 -3.44 -13.13
CA PRO A 23 -3.87 -3.63 -13.25
C PRO A 23 -4.67 -2.32 -13.37
N PHE A 24 -4.08 -1.18 -13.03
CA PHE A 24 -4.73 0.13 -13.05
C PHE A 24 -4.44 0.92 -14.33
N THR A 25 -3.26 0.74 -14.92
CA THR A 25 -2.83 1.52 -16.10
C THR A 25 -2.70 0.70 -17.37
N GLY A 26 -2.71 -0.62 -17.27
CA GLY A 26 -2.44 -1.54 -18.38
C GLY A 26 -0.99 -1.50 -18.91
N LYS A 27 -0.12 -0.68 -18.32
CA LYS A 27 1.27 -0.55 -18.75
C LYS A 27 2.12 -1.69 -18.17
N GLN A 28 3.09 -2.14 -18.96
CA GLN A 28 4.12 -3.06 -18.49
C GLN A 28 5.14 -2.29 -17.64
N THR A 29 5.36 -2.76 -16.43
CA THR A 29 6.33 -2.18 -15.49
C THR A 29 7.27 -3.25 -14.98
N LEU A 30 8.51 -2.86 -14.74
CA LEU A 30 9.54 -3.74 -14.20
C LEU A 30 9.45 -3.72 -12.67
N ALA A 31 8.98 -4.82 -12.08
CA ALA A 31 8.93 -4.99 -10.63
C ALA A 31 10.17 -5.75 -10.16
N LEU A 32 11.27 -5.03 -9.93
CA LEU A 32 12.58 -5.62 -9.60
C LEU A 32 12.64 -6.26 -8.20
N VAL A 33 11.79 -5.81 -7.28
CA VAL A 33 11.80 -6.28 -5.89
C VAL A 33 10.42 -6.86 -5.55
N PRO A 34 10.35 -8.11 -5.06
CA PRO A 34 9.08 -8.75 -4.72
C PRO A 34 8.47 -8.18 -3.44
N ASN A 35 7.15 -8.30 -3.30
CA ASN A 35 6.41 -7.88 -2.11
C ASN A 35 6.92 -8.57 -0.83
N SER A 36 7.38 -9.82 -0.92
CA SER A 36 7.97 -10.55 0.21
C SER A 36 9.18 -9.85 0.84
N GLN A 37 9.87 -8.98 0.08
CA GLN A 37 10.98 -8.18 0.59
C GLN A 37 10.54 -6.75 0.95
N ILE A 38 9.66 -6.11 0.16
CA ILE A 38 9.23 -4.73 0.41
C ILE A 38 8.33 -4.63 1.64
N LEU A 39 7.34 -5.54 1.77
CA LEU A 39 6.29 -5.40 2.78
C LEU A 39 6.83 -5.49 4.22
N PRO A 40 7.75 -6.41 4.57
CA PRO A 40 8.33 -6.43 5.91
C PRO A 40 9.03 -5.11 6.28
N MET A 41 9.79 -4.52 5.35
CA MET A 41 10.46 -3.24 5.58
C MET A 41 9.43 -2.12 5.75
N ALA A 42 8.40 -2.07 4.91
CA ALA A 42 7.31 -1.09 5.02
C ALA A 42 6.60 -1.20 6.38
N PHE A 43 6.34 -2.42 6.86
CA PHE A 43 5.69 -2.64 8.15
C PHE A 43 6.58 -2.21 9.32
N GLN A 44 7.88 -2.48 9.24
CA GLN A 44 8.83 -2.03 10.25
C GLN A 44 8.90 -0.50 10.31
N GLN A 45 9.08 0.17 9.16
CA GLN A 45 9.16 1.63 9.08
C GLN A 45 7.86 2.30 9.52
N TYR A 46 6.72 1.70 9.21
CA TYR A 46 5.43 2.16 9.70
C TYR A 46 5.33 2.10 11.23
N GLN A 47 5.74 0.98 11.82
CA GLN A 47 5.72 0.81 13.27
C GLN A 47 6.69 1.77 13.98
N GLU A 48 7.88 1.98 13.41
CA GLU A 48 8.86 2.97 13.87
C GLU A 48 8.23 4.37 13.88
N PHE A 49 7.65 4.80 12.76
CA PHE A 49 6.95 6.08 12.67
C PHE A 49 5.86 6.23 13.73
N LEU A 50 5.00 5.23 13.93
CA LEU A 50 3.93 5.28 14.94
C LEU A 50 4.47 5.29 16.37
N SER A 51 5.68 4.79 16.61
CA SER A 51 6.31 4.83 17.93
C SER A 51 6.89 6.20 18.27
N GLU A 52 7.33 6.95 17.25
CA GLU A 52 7.88 8.30 17.36
C GLU A 52 6.81 9.40 17.36
N ASN A 53 5.60 9.07 16.91
CA ASN A 53 4.52 10.03 16.74
C ASN A 53 3.32 9.71 17.65
N LYS A 54 2.60 10.76 18.07
CA LYS A 54 1.43 10.61 18.93
C LYS A 54 0.22 10.14 18.13
N VAL A 55 -0.09 8.85 18.23
CA VAL A 55 -1.29 8.25 17.63
C VAL A 55 -2.53 8.65 18.42
N VAL A 56 -3.52 9.22 17.74
CA VAL A 56 -4.83 9.56 18.30
C VAL A 56 -5.69 8.29 18.31
N LYS A 57 -6.21 7.92 19.48
CA LYS A 57 -7.02 6.71 19.70
C LYS A 57 -8.33 7.07 20.38
N ASN A 58 -9.36 6.24 20.14
CA ASN A 58 -10.67 6.33 20.80
C ASN A 58 -11.42 7.66 20.61
N THR A 59 -11.14 8.40 19.52
CA THR A 59 -11.90 9.59 19.12
C THR A 59 -12.81 9.29 17.95
N ALA A 60 -13.84 10.12 17.75
CA ALA A 60 -14.72 10.03 16.58
C ALA A 60 -13.92 10.15 15.27
N ASP A 61 -12.94 11.05 15.22
CA ASP A 61 -12.09 11.24 14.05
C ASP A 61 -11.21 10.02 13.74
N ALA A 62 -10.61 9.41 14.76
CA ALA A 62 -9.80 8.20 14.58
C ALA A 62 -10.68 7.03 14.09
N GLN A 63 -11.90 6.93 14.60
CA GLN A 63 -12.88 5.93 14.14
C GLN A 63 -13.34 6.21 12.70
N MET A 64 -13.56 7.47 12.34
CA MET A 64 -13.92 7.89 10.98
C MET A 64 -12.80 7.53 9.99
N VAL A 65 -11.55 7.88 10.29
CA VAL A 65 -10.37 7.51 9.46
C VAL A 65 -10.33 6.00 9.22
N LYS A 66 -10.50 5.21 10.28
CA LYS A 66 -10.52 3.75 10.17
C LYS A 66 -11.69 3.25 9.32
N SER A 67 -12.89 3.78 9.53
CA SER A 67 -14.10 3.37 8.81
C SER A 67 -14.01 3.69 7.32
N VAL A 68 -13.60 4.91 6.97
CA VAL A 68 -13.38 5.35 5.57
C VAL A 68 -12.34 4.47 4.90
N GLY A 69 -11.19 4.29 5.55
CA GLY A 69 -10.12 3.45 5.05
C GLY A 69 -10.59 2.03 4.73
N GLN A 70 -11.32 1.40 5.66
CA GLN A 70 -11.87 0.06 5.47
C GLN A 70 -12.87 -0.03 4.32
N LYS A 71 -13.73 0.99 4.14
CA LYS A 71 -14.65 1.06 3.00
C LYS A 71 -13.89 1.15 1.68
N ILE A 72 -12.83 1.96 1.62
CA ILE A 72 -11.98 2.12 0.43
C ILE A 72 -11.25 0.81 0.11
N ALA A 73 -10.64 0.14 1.10
CA ALA A 73 -9.98 -1.15 0.90
C ALA A 73 -10.95 -2.21 0.38
N ALA A 74 -12.16 -2.28 0.93
CA ALA A 74 -13.18 -3.20 0.46
C ALA A 74 -13.63 -2.90 -0.99
N ALA A 75 -13.73 -1.62 -1.36
CA ALA A 75 -14.04 -1.22 -2.73
C ALA A 75 -12.91 -1.59 -3.70
N ALA A 76 -11.65 -1.38 -3.29
CA ALA A 76 -10.48 -1.75 -4.08
C ALA A 76 -10.39 -3.26 -4.33
N GLU A 77 -10.61 -4.09 -3.30
CA GLU A 77 -10.64 -5.56 -3.43
C GLU A 77 -11.73 -6.01 -4.40
N ARG A 78 -12.94 -5.44 -4.28
CA ARG A 78 -14.05 -5.72 -5.20
C ARG A 78 -13.69 -5.36 -6.63
N TYR A 79 -13.10 -4.18 -6.86
CA TYR A 79 -12.66 -3.74 -8.18
C TYR A 79 -11.62 -4.70 -8.77
N LEU A 80 -10.57 -5.02 -8.02
CA LEU A 80 -9.50 -5.91 -8.49
C LEU A 80 -10.03 -7.31 -8.80
N THR A 81 -10.87 -7.86 -7.93
CA THR A 81 -11.52 -9.15 -8.15
C THR A 81 -12.37 -9.14 -9.42
N ALA A 82 -13.19 -8.10 -9.62
CA ALA A 82 -14.03 -7.97 -10.81
C ALA A 82 -13.22 -7.83 -12.11
N ASN A 83 -11.98 -7.33 -12.03
CA ASN A 83 -11.07 -7.17 -13.16
C ASN A 83 -10.08 -8.33 -13.32
N GLY A 84 -10.32 -9.49 -12.67
CA GLY A 84 -9.51 -10.69 -12.84
C GLY A 84 -8.23 -10.75 -11.99
N TYR A 85 -8.07 -9.84 -11.04
CA TYR A 85 -6.94 -9.77 -10.11
C TYR A 85 -7.35 -10.21 -8.69
N ALA A 86 -8.16 -11.26 -8.59
CA ALA A 86 -8.55 -11.83 -7.30
C ALA A 86 -7.31 -12.22 -6.48
N GLY A 87 -7.25 -11.81 -5.21
CA GLY A 87 -6.11 -12.07 -4.33
C GLY A 87 -4.90 -11.14 -4.51
N TYR A 88 -4.99 -10.10 -5.35
CA TYR A 88 -3.91 -9.11 -5.54
C TYR A 88 -3.52 -8.40 -4.22
N LEU A 89 -4.45 -8.24 -3.29
CA LEU A 89 -4.21 -7.60 -1.99
C LEU A 89 -4.05 -8.60 -0.84
N THR A 90 -3.84 -9.90 -1.10
CA THR A 90 -3.78 -10.94 -0.06
C THR A 90 -2.72 -10.66 1.01
N ASP A 91 -1.58 -10.10 0.62
CA ASP A 91 -0.49 -9.80 1.54
C ASP A 91 -0.65 -8.44 2.27
N TYR A 92 -1.69 -7.67 1.94
CA TYR A 92 -1.93 -6.37 2.55
C TYR A 92 -2.47 -6.55 3.98
N ARG A 93 -1.87 -5.79 4.90
CA ARG A 93 -2.26 -5.74 6.31
C ARG A 93 -2.80 -4.35 6.61
N TRP A 94 -3.99 -4.08 6.09
CA TRP A 94 -4.63 -2.78 6.15
C TRP A 94 -4.67 -2.22 7.58
N GLU A 95 -4.10 -1.04 7.75
CA GLU A 95 -4.01 -0.34 9.01
C GLU A 95 -4.10 1.16 8.77
N TYR A 96 -4.96 1.82 9.54
CA TYR A 96 -5.29 3.23 9.40
C TYR A 96 -5.14 3.86 10.77
N ASN A 97 -4.25 4.85 10.88
CA ASN A 97 -4.01 5.56 12.11
C ASN A 97 -4.15 7.07 11.90
N LEU A 98 -4.82 7.72 12.84
CA LEU A 98 -4.83 9.17 12.95
C LEU A 98 -3.65 9.59 13.83
N VAL A 99 -2.84 10.53 13.36
CA VAL A 99 -1.67 11.03 14.09
C VAL A 99 -1.81 12.50 14.39
N ASP A 100 -1.45 12.88 15.61
CA ASP A 100 -1.50 14.26 16.09
C ASP A 100 -0.36 15.07 15.47
N SER A 101 -0.66 15.77 14.38
CA SER A 101 0.23 16.71 13.71
C SER A 101 -0.58 17.85 13.10
N LYS A 102 -0.04 19.07 13.17
CA LYS A 102 -0.66 20.26 12.56
C LYS A 102 -0.47 20.31 11.04
N ASP A 103 0.41 19.46 10.49
CA ASP A 103 0.64 19.42 9.06
C ASP A 103 -0.60 18.91 8.33
N VAL A 104 -0.91 19.56 7.21
CA VAL A 104 -2.01 19.18 6.32
C VAL A 104 -1.54 18.03 5.42
N ASN A 105 -1.63 16.79 5.91
CA ASN A 105 -1.11 15.65 5.17
C ASN A 105 -1.81 14.31 5.49
N ALA A 106 -1.66 13.37 4.56
CA ALA A 106 -1.94 11.95 4.72
C ALA A 106 -1.03 11.16 3.76
N TRP A 107 -0.59 9.97 4.16
CA TRP A 107 0.31 9.16 3.33
C TRP A 107 0.07 7.66 3.53
N CYS A 108 0.61 6.87 2.61
CA CYS A 108 0.56 5.41 2.68
C CYS A 108 1.92 4.77 2.37
N MET A 109 2.17 3.61 2.98
CA MET A 109 3.26 2.70 2.66
C MET A 109 2.71 1.40 2.05
N PRO A 110 3.54 0.65 1.29
CA PRO A 110 3.16 -0.64 0.72
C PRO A 110 2.54 -1.60 1.73
N GLY A 111 1.57 -2.40 1.27
CA GLY A 111 0.88 -3.40 2.11
C GLY A 111 -0.21 -2.82 3.01
N GLY A 112 -0.72 -1.63 2.67
CA GLY A 112 -1.92 -1.08 3.29
C GLY A 112 -1.66 -0.38 4.62
N LYS A 113 -0.55 0.35 4.73
CA LYS A 113 -0.20 1.10 5.94
C LYS A 113 -0.46 2.58 5.74
N ILE A 114 -1.48 3.13 6.39
CA ILE A 114 -1.99 4.48 6.11
C ILE A 114 -1.93 5.33 7.38
N VAL A 115 -1.50 6.57 7.22
CA VAL A 115 -1.59 7.60 8.26
C VAL A 115 -2.29 8.83 7.71
N VAL A 116 -3.20 9.37 8.52
CA VAL A 116 -3.86 10.67 8.31
C VAL A 116 -3.44 11.57 9.46
N TYR A 117 -3.14 12.84 9.19
CA TYR A 117 -2.79 13.80 10.25
C TYR A 117 -4.01 14.59 10.71
N THR A 118 -4.06 14.99 11.98
CA THR A 118 -5.15 15.83 12.50
C THR A 118 -5.27 17.15 11.75
N GLY A 119 -4.17 17.70 11.22
CA GLY A 119 -4.12 18.95 10.47
C GLY A 119 -4.93 18.95 9.16
N ILE A 120 -5.18 17.80 8.52
CA ILE A 120 -5.99 17.75 7.29
C ILE A 120 -7.50 17.71 7.56
N LEU A 121 -7.94 17.29 8.76
CA LEU A 121 -9.35 17.08 9.08
C LEU A 121 -10.26 18.32 8.93
N PRO A 122 -9.83 19.55 9.28
CA PRO A 122 -10.65 20.74 9.05
C PRO A 122 -10.96 21.01 7.57
N ILE A 123 -10.12 20.50 6.65
CA ILE A 123 -10.30 20.65 5.21
C ILE A 123 -11.25 19.57 4.68
N THR A 124 -11.07 18.32 5.12
CA THR A 124 -11.93 17.20 4.71
C THR A 124 -13.34 17.32 5.27
N LYS A 125 -13.49 17.93 6.46
CA LYS A 125 -14.74 18.25 7.18
C LYS A 125 -15.58 17.05 7.62
N ASN A 126 -15.73 16.04 6.78
CA ASN A 126 -16.60 14.90 7.00
C ASN A 126 -16.07 13.65 6.29
N GLU A 127 -16.81 12.55 6.43
CA GLU A 127 -16.46 11.25 5.85
C GLU A 127 -16.21 11.32 4.34
N ALA A 128 -17.06 12.03 3.60
CA ALA A 128 -16.99 12.10 2.14
C ALA A 128 -15.81 12.96 1.65
N GLY A 129 -15.42 14.00 2.40
CA GLY A 129 -14.24 14.79 2.06
C GLY A 129 -12.93 14.13 2.52
N LEU A 130 -13.00 13.14 3.43
CA LEU A 130 -11.85 12.34 3.84
C LEU A 130 -11.59 11.16 2.88
N ALA A 131 -12.66 10.63 2.27
CA ALA A 131 -12.61 9.52 1.32
C ALA A 131 -12.03 9.94 -0.05
#